data_AF-A0A0F9GEM9-F1
#
_entry.id   AF-A0A0F9GEM9-F1
#
_cell.length_a   1.000
_cell.length_b   1.000
_cell.length_c   1.000
_cell.angle_alpha   90.00
_cell.angle_beta   90.00
_cell.angle_gamma   90.00
#
_symmetry.space_group_name_H-M   'P 1'
#
loop_
_entity.id
_entity.type
_entity.pdbx_description
1 polymer ?
#
loop_
_entity_poly.entity_id
_entity_poly.type
_entity_poly.pdbx_seq_one_letter_code
_entity_poly.pdbx_strand_id
1 'polypeptide(L)'
;MTTRIVHCKRDKYDVYIGRPSKWGNPFIIGKDGTREEVISKYEDWLLGVIKAPDNTLRPSLSHAKTELKDKILGCWLFVDNNKEKVDGEV
;
A
#
# COMPACT_ATOMS: atom_id res chain seq x y z
N MET A 1 1.50 -11.94 -16.70
CA MET A 1 1.71 -10.48 -16.54
C MET A 1 2.40 -10.28 -15.21
N THR A 2 3.39 -9.41 -15.08
CA THR A 2 4.11 -9.24 -13.80
C THR A 2 3.39 -8.22 -12.93
N THR A 3 3.10 -8.56 -11.66
CA THR A 3 2.58 -7.59 -10.68
C THR A 3 3.59 -6.46 -10.50
N ARG A 4 3.13 -5.21 -10.66
CA ARG A 4 3.95 -4.00 -10.48
C ARG A 4 3.15 -2.90 -9.82
N ILE A 5 3.85 -1.98 -9.17
CA ILE A 5 3.23 -0.81 -8.52
C ILE A 5 3.39 0.41 -9.44
N VAL A 6 2.35 1.24 -9.52
CA VAL A 6 2.33 2.49 -10.31
C VAL A 6 1.69 3.63 -9.52
N HIS A 7 1.89 4.87 -9.94
CA HIS A 7 1.26 6.02 -9.31
C HIS A 7 -0.18 6.17 -9.78
N CYS A 8 -1.14 6.10 -8.86
CA CYS A 8 -2.57 5.95 -9.22
C CYS A 8 -3.20 7.14 -9.96
N LYS A 9 -2.67 8.36 -9.87
CA LYS A 9 -3.18 9.49 -10.69
C LYS A 9 -2.52 9.62 -12.06
N ARG A 10 -1.37 8.97 -12.28
CA ARG A 10 -0.54 9.18 -13.48
C ARG A 10 -0.61 7.99 -14.43
N ASP A 11 -0.77 6.79 -13.88
CA ASP A 11 -0.74 5.54 -14.62
C ASP A 11 -2.04 4.76 -14.42
N LYS A 12 -2.40 3.94 -15.40
CA LYS A 12 -3.51 2.99 -15.28
C LYS A 12 -3.13 1.86 -14.32
N TYR A 13 -4.06 1.48 -13.46
CA TYR A 13 -3.92 0.40 -12.49
C TYR A 13 -5.20 -0.45 -12.45
N ASP A 14 -5.06 -1.70 -12.00
CA ASP A 14 -6.19 -2.62 -11.81
C ASP A 14 -6.74 -2.55 -10.38
N VAL A 15 -5.86 -2.46 -9.38
CA VAL A 15 -6.24 -2.48 -7.95
C VAL A 15 -5.55 -1.35 -7.22
N TYR A 16 -6.31 -0.51 -6.52
CA TYR A 16 -5.74 0.51 -5.63
C TYR A 16 -5.38 -0.11 -4.27
N ILE A 17 -4.12 0.05 -3.85
CA ILE A 17 -3.58 -0.49 -2.59
C ILE A 17 -3.16 0.59 -1.59
N GLY A 18 -3.36 1.87 -1.92
CA GLY A 18 -3.06 3.00 -1.02
C GLY A 18 -4.12 3.19 0.06
N ARG A 19 -4.05 4.28 0.82
CA ARG A 19 -5.10 4.65 1.80
C ARG A 19 -6.19 5.48 1.11
N PRO A 20 -7.49 5.28 1.40
CA PRO A 20 -8.10 4.34 2.35
C PRO A 20 -8.61 3.05 1.65
N SER A 21 -7.71 2.17 1.19
CA SER A 21 -8.11 0.84 0.69
C SER A 21 -7.99 -0.23 1.78
N LYS A 22 -8.57 -1.42 1.53
CA LYS A 22 -8.41 -2.60 2.37
C LYS A 22 -6.96 -3.12 2.47
N TRP A 23 -6.09 -2.66 1.58
CA TRP A 23 -4.65 -2.96 1.55
C TRP A 23 -3.81 -1.79 2.10
N GLY A 24 -4.46 -0.71 2.53
CA GLY A 24 -3.79 0.44 3.10
C GLY A 24 -3.29 0.14 4.51
N ASN A 25 -2.11 0.65 4.84
CA ASN A 25 -1.59 0.59 6.20
C ASN A 25 -2.49 1.42 7.15
N PRO A 26 -3.05 0.85 8.25
CA PRO A 26 -3.90 1.60 9.17
C PRO A 26 -3.10 2.46 10.17
N PHE A 27 -1.80 2.22 10.35
CA PHE A 27 -0.92 2.95 11.27
C PHE A 27 -0.40 4.23 10.62
N ILE A 28 -0.40 5.37 11.32
CA ILE A 28 -0.05 6.69 10.79
C ILE A 28 1.30 7.13 11.36
N ILE A 29 2.24 7.53 10.50
CA ILE A 29 3.55 8.08 10.91
C ILE A 29 3.34 9.31 11.80
N GLY A 30 4.09 9.42 12.88
CA GLY A 30 4.00 10.47 13.89
C GLY A 30 2.98 10.19 14.99
N LYS A 31 1.82 9.61 14.65
CA LYS A 31 0.79 9.21 15.62
C LYS A 31 1.07 7.84 16.23
N ASP A 32 1.37 6.87 15.36
CA ASP A 32 1.57 5.47 15.71
C ASP A 32 3.06 5.07 15.71
N GLY A 33 3.98 6.00 15.44
CA GLY A 33 5.42 5.78 15.50
C GLY A 33 6.20 6.42 14.35
N THR A 34 7.49 6.10 14.26
CA THR A 34 8.35 6.43 13.12
C THR A 34 7.92 5.66 11.87
N ARG A 35 8.55 5.97 10.72
CA ARG A 35 8.30 5.25 9.48
C ARG A 35 8.57 3.76 9.63
N GLU A 36 9.68 3.42 10.27
CA GLU A 36 10.15 2.05 10.48
C GLU A 36 9.19 1.29 11.41
N GLU A 37 8.78 1.93 12.50
CA GLU A 37 7.80 1.36 13.44
C GLU A 37 6.45 1.11 12.77
N VAL A 38 5.97 2.06 11.95
CA VAL A 38 4.71 1.93 11.22
C VAL A 38 4.77 0.83 10.15
N ILE A 39 5.94 0.59 9.54
CA ILE A 39 6.15 -0.54 8.63
C ILE A 39 6.12 -1.86 9.39
N SER A 40 6.87 -1.96 10.50
CA SER A 40 6.89 -3.17 11.34
C SER A 40 5.50 -3.51 11.88
N LYS A 41 4.77 -2.51 12.40
CA LYS A 41 3.38 -2.70 12.85
C LYS A 41 2.46 -3.17 11.72
N TYR A 42 2.67 -2.67 10.50
CA TYR A 42 1.88 -3.12 9.37
C TYR A 42 2.14 -4.58 9.00
N GLU A 43 3.39 -5.02 9.04
CA GLU A 43 3.76 -6.43 8.86
C GLU A 43 3.12 -7.31 9.94
N ASP A 44 3.25 -6.92 11.21
CA ASP A 44 2.64 -7.63 12.34
C ASP A 44 1.11 -7.70 12.23
N TRP A 45 0.46 -6.62 11.78
CA TRP A 45 -0.98 -6.60 11.56
C TRP A 45 -1.41 -7.52 10.41
N LEU A 46 -0.66 -7.55 9.30
CA LEU A 46 -0.89 -8.48 8.19
C LEU A 46 -0.71 -9.94 8.61
N LEU A 47 0.28 -10.23 9.45
CA LEU A 47 0.52 -11.56 10.03
C LEU A 47 -0.47 -11.90 11.15
N GLY A 48 -1.23 -10.92 11.63
CA GLY A 48 -2.23 -11.10 12.66
C GLY A 48 -1.70 -11.16 14.09
N VAL A 49 -0.47 -10.70 14.29
CA VAL A 49 0.19 -10.55 15.59
C VAL A 49 -0.45 -9.42 16.40
N ILE A 50 -0.79 -8.31 15.73
CA ILE A 50 -1.42 -7.14 16.35
C ILE A 50 -2.71 -6.73 15.65
N LYS A 51 -3.53 -5.93 16.33
CA LYS A 51 -4.76 -5.32 15.78
C LYS A 51 -4.49 -3.89 15.32
N ALA A 52 -5.25 -3.42 14.33
CA ALA A 52 -5.20 -2.03 13.90
C ALA A 52 -5.77 -1.10 14.99
N PRO A 53 -5.26 0.14 15.11
CA PRO A 53 -5.69 1.10 16.13
C PRO A 53 -7.14 1.57 15.94
N ASP A 54 -7.67 1.48 14.71
CA ASP A 54 -9.04 1.86 14.32
C ASP A 54 -9.97 0.65 14.17
N ASN A 55 -9.56 -0.53 14.69
CA ASN A 55 -10.25 -1.81 14.50
C ASN A 55 -10.41 -2.25 13.03
N THR A 56 -9.63 -1.69 12.08
CA THR A 56 -9.61 -2.20 10.71
C THR A 56 -9.23 -3.68 10.70
N LEU A 57 -10.07 -4.47 10.03
CA LEU A 57 -9.84 -5.89 9.86
C LEU A 57 -8.69 -6.12 8.88
N ARG A 58 -7.75 -6.99 9.27
CA ARG A 58 -6.68 -7.40 8.36
C ARG A 58 -7.26 -8.16 7.16
N PRO A 59 -6.77 -7.90 5.93
CA PRO A 59 -7.16 -8.69 4.78
C PRO A 59 -6.56 -10.10 4.87
N SER A 60 -7.20 -11.06 4.20
CA SER A 60 -6.66 -12.42 4.10
C SER A 60 -5.46 -12.46 3.16
N LEU A 61 -4.32 -12.99 3.64
CA LEU A 61 -3.12 -13.19 2.82
C LEU A 61 -3.38 -14.16 1.66
N SER A 62 -4.28 -15.14 1.81
CA SER A 62 -4.64 -16.03 0.70
C SER A 62 -5.41 -15.29 -0.39
N HIS A 63 -6.31 -14.38 -0.01
CA HIS A 63 -7.03 -13.53 -0.96
C HIS A 63 -6.10 -12.51 -1.62
N ALA A 64 -5.07 -12.03 -0.91
CA ALA A 64 -4.07 -11.14 -1.51
C ALA A 64 -3.37 -11.81 -2.69
N LYS A 65 -2.98 -13.08 -2.54
CA LYS A 65 -2.31 -13.86 -3.59
C LYS A 65 -3.19 -14.13 -4.81
N THR A 66 -4.51 -14.16 -4.66
CA THR A 66 -5.42 -14.36 -5.80
C THR A 66 -5.84 -13.03 -6.43
N GLU A 67 -6.06 -11.99 -5.63
CA GLU A 67 -6.57 -10.71 -6.08
C GLU A 67 -5.49 -9.79 -6.66
N LEU A 68 -4.27 -9.83 -6.11
CA LEU A 68 -3.18 -8.91 -6.49
C LEU A 68 -2.18 -9.53 -7.48
N LYS A 69 -2.22 -10.85 -7.62
CA LYS A 69 -1.32 -11.56 -8.54
C LYS A 69 -1.66 -11.19 -9.98
N ASP A 70 -0.61 -10.89 -10.74
CA ASP A 70 -0.65 -10.50 -12.14
C ASP A 70 -1.44 -9.20 -12.42
N LYS A 71 -1.65 -8.36 -11.38
CA LYS A 71 -2.33 -7.06 -11.45
C LYS A 71 -1.35 -5.88 -11.34
N ILE A 72 -1.71 -4.77 -11.97
CA ILE A 72 -1.06 -3.48 -11.76
C ILE A 72 -1.66 -2.83 -10.52
N LEU A 73 -0.83 -2.55 -9.52
CA LEU A 73 -1.25 -2.03 -8.23
C LEU A 73 -1.03 -0.51 -8.18
N GLY A 74 -2.10 0.26 -7.97
CA GLY A 74 -2.03 1.71 -7.83
C GLY A 74 -1.74 2.12 -6.40
N CYS A 75 -0.73 2.97 -6.19
CA CYS A 75 -0.45 3.57 -4.90
C CYS A 75 -0.17 5.08 -5.06
N TRP A 76 -0.76 5.89 -4.17
CA TRP A 76 -0.58 7.35 -4.20
C TRP A 76 0.85 7.76 -3.85
N LEU A 77 1.47 7.05 -2.92
CA LEU A 77 2.83 7.36 -2.43
C LEU A 77 3.93 6.70 -3.27
N PHE A 78 3.56 6.02 -4.36
CA PHE A 78 4.55 5.37 -5.22
C PHE A 78 5.31 6.41 -6.02
N VAL A 79 6.64 6.39 -5.90
CA VAL A 79 7.56 7.16 -6.71
C VAL A 79 8.37 6.18 -7.54
N ASP A 80 8.26 6.31 -8.86
CA ASP A 80 9.08 5.54 -9.79
C ASP A 80 10.46 6.18 -9.88
N ASN A 81 11.48 5.54 -9.31
CA ASN A 81 12.85 6.04 -9.33
C ASN A 81 13.53 5.89 -10.71
N ASN A 82 12.90 5.18 -11.66
CA ASN A 82 13.43 4.96 -13.00
C ASN A 82 12.75 5.82 -14.07
N LYS A 83 11.67 6.55 -13.73
CA LYS A 83 11.11 7.59 -14.59
C LYS A 83 11.82 8.90 -14.28
N GLU A 84 12.53 9.44 -15.25
CA GLU A 84 12.96 10.85 -15.23
C GLU A 84 11.76 11.70 -14.84
N LYS A 85 11.97 12.63 -13.90
CA LYS A 85 10.92 13.53 -13.41
C LYS A 85 10.38 14.33 -14.59
N VAL A 86 9.26 13.91 -15.15
CA VAL A 86 8.53 14.73 -16.11
C VAL A 86 7.85 15.82 -15.31
N ASP A 87 8.25 17.05 -15.61
CA ASP A 87 7.92 18.28 -14.92
C ASP A 87 6.43 18.53 -14.69
N GLY A 88 6.14 19.27 -13.62
CA GLY A 88 4.99 20.18 -13.56
C GLY A 88 3.71 19.66 -12.92
N GLU A 89 3.63 19.72 -11.58
CA GLU A 89 2.37 20.04 -10.90
C GLU A 89 2.66 21.14 -9.87
N VAL A 90 1.92 22.24 -10.03
CA VAL A 90 1.92 23.50 -9.26
C VAL A 90 1.65 23.29 -7.78
#